data_AF-A0A7S4K740-F1
#
_entry.id   AF-A0A7S4K740-F1
#
_cell.length_a   1.000
_cell.length_b   1.000
_cell.length_c   1.000
_cell.angle_alpha   90.00
_cell.angle_beta   90.00
_cell.angle_gamma   90.00
#
_symmetry.space_group_name_H-M   'P 1'
#
loop_
_entity.id
_entity.type
_entity.pdbx_description
1 polymer ?
#
loop_
_entity_poly.entity_id
_entity_poly.type
_entity_poly.pdbx_seq_one_letter_code
_entity_poly.pdbx_strand_id
1 'polypeptide(L)'
;LPQVVSETLFWSSQNQNKFWEHLISVEDQDNLRHQIAARELVAFIADGAILPRRSGNSDLPMSSSSVVPFQSPAAFKTQFKLTSGREVTGMGFGKGVHLIVGGGFHGKTTVLKALEVGVYNKVVGDG
;
A
#
# COMPACT_ATOMS: atom_id res chain seq x y z
N LEU A 1 33.03 4.64 -8.47
CA LEU A 1 32.29 3.35 -8.66
C LEU A 1 32.69 2.31 -7.62
N PRO A 2 33.97 1.94 -7.41
CA PRO A 2 34.34 0.92 -6.42
C PRO A 2 33.88 1.24 -4.99
N GLN A 3 33.99 2.51 -4.58
CA GLN A 3 33.55 2.97 -3.26
C GLN A 3 32.04 2.79 -3.03
N VAL A 4 31.21 3.16 -4.03
CA VAL A 4 29.75 2.98 -3.94
C VAL A 4 29.40 1.51 -3.76
N VAL A 5 30.06 0.60 -4.49
CA VAL A 5 29.85 -0.85 -4.35
C VAL A 5 30.14 -1.32 -2.93
N SER A 6 31.28 -0.91 -2.35
CA SER A 6 31.65 -1.31 -0.99
C SER A 6 30.73 -0.74 0.09
N GLU A 7 30.14 0.43 -0.16
CA GLU A 7 29.25 1.10 0.79
C GLU A 7 27.79 0.65 0.67
N THR A 8 27.34 0.16 -0.50
CA THR A 8 25.91 -0.12 -0.74
C THR A 8 25.55 -1.56 -1.10
N LEU A 9 26.50 -2.42 -1.49
CA LEU A 9 26.18 -3.79 -1.91
C LEU A 9 26.68 -4.87 -0.94
N PHE A 10 27.55 -4.52 0.01
CA PHE A 10 28.02 -5.46 1.02
C PHE A 10 27.05 -5.54 2.20
N TRP A 11 26.77 -6.75 2.67
CA TRP A 11 25.89 -6.98 3.82
C TRP A 11 26.33 -6.21 5.07
N SER A 12 27.64 -6.14 5.30
CA SER A 12 28.25 -5.42 6.42
C SER A 12 28.05 -3.91 6.35
N SER A 13 27.78 -3.35 5.16
CA SER A 13 27.55 -1.91 4.96
C SER A 13 26.06 -1.54 4.97
N GLN A 14 25.16 -2.52 4.97
CA GLN A 14 23.72 -2.27 4.99
C GLN A 14 23.23 -1.85 6.38
N ASN A 15 22.14 -1.09 6.40
CA ASN A 15 21.31 -1.02 7.59
C ASN A 15 20.39 -2.25 7.62
N GLN A 16 20.73 -3.22 8.47
CA GLN A 16 20.08 -4.52 8.51
C GLN A 16 18.61 -4.41 8.92
N ASN A 17 18.26 -3.47 9.79
CA ASN A 17 16.88 -3.23 10.20
C ASN A 17 16.02 -2.77 9.01
N LYS A 18 16.50 -1.77 8.26
CA LYS A 18 15.80 -1.28 7.06
C LYS A 18 15.72 -2.35 5.97
N PHE A 19 16.76 -3.16 5.81
CA PHE A 19 16.75 -4.27 4.88
C PHE A 19 15.65 -5.28 5.22
N TRP A 20 15.58 -5.72 6.48
CA TRP A 20 14.56 -6.67 6.93
C TRP A 20 13.16 -6.09 6.86
N GLU A 21 12.98 -4.82 7.26
CA GLU A 21 11.69 -4.14 7.16
C GLU A 21 11.18 -4.08 5.70
N HIS A 22 12.08 -3.77 4.76
CA HIS A 22 11.76 -3.77 3.34
C HIS A 22 11.38 -5.17 2.82
N LEU A 23 12.18 -6.19 3.16
CA LEU A 23 11.95 -7.57 2.74
C LEU A 23 10.59 -8.08 3.26
N ILE A 24 10.34 -7.90 4.56
CA ILE A 24 9.06 -8.28 5.19
C ILE A 24 7.89 -7.52 4.53
N SER A 25 8.05 -6.24 4.22
CA SER A 25 7.01 -5.45 3.56
C SER A 25 6.68 -5.98 2.16
N VAL A 26 7.68 -6.40 1.39
CA VAL A 26 7.47 -6.97 0.05
C VAL A 26 6.80 -8.34 0.14
N GLU A 27 7.27 -9.21 1.03
CA GLU A 27 6.68 -10.54 1.24
C GLU A 27 5.22 -10.46 1.70
N ASP A 28 4.92 -9.56 2.64
CA ASP A 28 3.57 -9.37 3.15
C ASP A 28 2.62 -8.80 2.09
N GLN A 29 3.08 -7.88 1.24
CA GLN A 29 2.28 -7.34 0.14
C GLN A 29 1.97 -8.41 -0.92
N ASP A 30 2.97 -9.24 -1.25
CA ASP A 30 2.77 -10.35 -2.18
C ASP A 30 1.83 -11.41 -1.60
N ASN A 31 2.03 -11.77 -0.34
CA ASN A 31 1.14 -12.69 0.38
C ASN A 31 -0.30 -12.16 0.43
N LEU A 32 -0.49 -10.88 0.74
CA LEU A 32 -1.80 -10.23 0.76
C LEU A 32 -2.47 -10.32 -0.62
N ARG A 33 -1.73 -10.04 -1.70
CA ARG A 33 -2.26 -10.11 -3.07
C ARG A 33 -2.74 -11.52 -3.44
N HIS A 34 -2.01 -12.56 -3.05
CA HIS A 34 -2.43 -13.95 -3.21
C HIS A 34 -3.70 -14.26 -2.41
N GLN A 35 -3.79 -13.77 -1.17
CA GLN A 35 -4.99 -13.96 -0.34
C GLN A 35 -6.23 -13.23 -0.88
N ILE A 36 -6.07 -12.05 -1.49
CA ILE A 36 -7.18 -11.31 -2.13
C ILE A 36 -7.86 -12.19 -3.18
N ALA A 37 -7.06 -12.77 -4.10
CA ALA A 37 -7.57 -13.65 -5.14
C ALA A 37 -8.26 -14.90 -4.57
N ALA A 38 -7.66 -15.53 -3.55
CA ALA A 38 -8.21 -16.72 -2.90
C ALA A 38 -9.54 -16.46 -2.16
N ARG A 39 -9.84 -15.20 -1.79
CA ARG A 39 -11.07 -14.80 -1.08
C ARG A 39 -12.13 -14.20 -2.01
N GLU A 40 -12.02 -14.39 -3.31
CA GLU A 40 -12.96 -13.84 -4.31
C GLU A 40 -13.03 -12.29 -4.28
N LEU A 41 -11.96 -11.65 -3.80
CA LEU A 41 -11.78 -10.21 -3.86
C LEU A 41 -10.93 -9.84 -5.07
N VAL A 42 -11.10 -8.61 -5.58
CA VAL A 42 -10.36 -8.06 -6.70
C VAL A 42 -9.41 -6.94 -6.28
N ALA A 43 -9.62 -6.34 -5.11
CA ALA A 43 -8.74 -5.34 -4.53
C ALA A 43 -8.90 -5.23 -3.02
N PHE A 44 -7.92 -4.60 -2.37
CA PHE A 44 -7.94 -4.26 -0.95
C PHE A 44 -7.24 -2.91 -0.74
N ILE A 45 -7.81 -2.07 0.13
CA ILE A 45 -7.16 -0.84 0.60
C ILE A 45 -7.09 -0.89 2.12
N ALA A 46 -5.88 -0.85 2.67
CA ALA A 46 -5.66 -0.89 4.11
C ALA A 46 -6.22 0.36 4.81
N ASP A 47 -6.78 0.16 6.01
CA ASP A 47 -7.08 1.26 6.93
C ASP A 47 -5.77 1.99 7.29
N GLY A 48 -5.80 3.31 7.30
CA GLY A 48 -4.64 4.17 7.54
C GLY A 48 -3.83 4.53 6.28
N ALA A 49 -4.14 3.95 5.12
CA ALA A 49 -3.37 4.20 3.89
C ALA A 49 -3.43 5.68 3.45
N ILE A 50 -2.30 6.21 2.99
CA ILE A 50 -2.21 7.57 2.42
C ILE A 50 -2.27 7.51 0.90
N LEU A 51 -3.48 7.59 0.36
CA LEU A 51 -3.73 7.55 -1.08
C LEU A 51 -3.32 8.80 -1.86
N PRO A 52 -3.53 10.05 -1.38
CA PRO A 52 -3.18 11.23 -2.15
C PRO A 52 -1.66 11.38 -2.29
N ARG A 53 -1.22 11.72 -3.51
CA ARG A 53 0.19 12.02 -3.80
C ARG A 53 0.50 13.48 -3.53
N ARG A 54 1.77 13.79 -3.29
CA ARG A 54 2.28 15.10 -2.88
C ARG A 54 1.92 16.21 -3.87
N SER A 55 1.99 15.92 -5.18
CA SER A 55 1.63 16.83 -6.26
C SER A 55 1.37 16.07 -7.55
N GLY A 56 0.78 16.72 -8.57
CA GLY A 56 0.47 16.07 -9.86
C GLY A 56 1.69 15.54 -10.64
N ASN A 57 2.89 15.98 -10.28
CA ASN A 57 4.16 15.57 -10.89
C ASN A 57 5.06 14.76 -9.93
N SER A 58 4.56 14.35 -8.77
CA SER A 58 5.34 13.63 -7.76
C SER A 58 4.57 12.42 -7.28
N ASP A 59 5.12 11.23 -7.49
CA ASP A 59 4.57 9.99 -6.96
C ASP A 59 5.07 9.69 -5.53
N LEU A 60 5.16 10.70 -4.67
CA LEU A 60 5.44 10.50 -3.24
C LEU A 60 4.14 10.75 -2.47
N PRO A 61 3.91 10.11 -1.31
CA PRO A 61 2.70 10.33 -0.52
C PRO A 61 2.59 11.79 -0.07
N MET A 62 1.36 12.27 0.05
CA MET A 62 1.07 13.58 0.62
C MET A 62 1.44 13.60 2.10
N SER A 63 2.31 14.52 2.50
CA SER A 63 2.77 14.69 3.88
C SER A 63 2.15 15.90 4.59
N SER A 64 1.02 16.41 4.08
CA SER A 64 0.31 17.56 4.65
C SER A 64 -0.37 17.20 5.98
N SER A 65 -0.44 18.15 6.92
CA SER A 65 -1.24 18.00 8.14
C SER A 65 -2.74 17.84 7.88
N SER A 66 -3.21 18.19 6.68
CA SER A 66 -4.60 18.02 6.24
C SER A 66 -4.88 16.69 5.56
N VAL A 67 -3.90 15.77 5.46
CA VAL A 67 -4.11 14.47 4.83
C VAL A 67 -5.08 13.64 5.66
N VAL A 68 -6.06 13.02 4.98
CA VAL A 68 -7.04 12.13 5.62
C VAL A 68 -6.66 10.69 5.27
N PRO A 69 -6.22 9.88 6.24
CA PRO A 69 -5.96 8.46 6.02
C PRO A 69 -7.23 7.73 5.58
N PHE A 70 -7.07 6.76 4.70
CA PHE A 70 -8.19 5.95 4.25
C PHE A 70 -8.78 5.16 5.43
N GLN A 71 -10.11 5.12 5.53
CA GLN A 71 -10.81 4.31 6.52
C GLN A 71 -11.95 3.56 5.85
N SER A 72 -11.92 2.24 5.99
CA SER A 72 -12.95 1.36 5.44
C SER A 72 -14.29 1.53 6.14
N PRO A 73 -15.40 1.60 5.38
CA PRO A 73 -16.74 1.46 5.94
C PRO A 73 -16.94 0.05 6.52
N ALA A 74 -17.71 -0.06 7.61
CA ALA A 74 -17.94 -1.33 8.30
C ALA A 74 -18.46 -2.45 7.38
N ALA A 75 -19.32 -2.11 6.41
CA ALA A 75 -19.91 -3.07 5.48
C ALA A 75 -18.89 -3.73 4.52
N PHE A 76 -17.73 -3.12 4.32
CA PHE A 76 -16.67 -3.62 3.41
C PHE A 76 -15.37 -3.96 4.16
N LYS A 77 -15.38 -3.88 5.49
CA LYS A 77 -14.21 -4.10 6.32
C LYS A 77 -13.83 -5.59 6.29
N THR A 78 -12.59 -5.86 5.89
CA THR A 78 -11.99 -7.19 5.80
C THR A 78 -10.67 -7.19 6.55
N GLN A 79 -10.31 -8.31 7.18
CA GLN A 79 -9.04 -8.49 7.87
C GLN A 79 -8.23 -9.62 7.23
N PHE A 80 -6.91 -9.41 7.12
CA PHE A 80 -5.94 -10.39 6.66
C PHE A 80 -4.85 -10.60 7.69
N LYS A 81 -4.40 -11.84 7.84
CA LYS A 81 -3.20 -12.19 8.59
C LYS A 81 -2.08 -12.44 7.59
N LEU A 82 -0.96 -11.77 7.78
CA LEU A 82 0.18 -11.77 6.86
C LEU A 82 1.24 -12.78 7.33
N THR A 83 2.16 -13.13 6.44
CA THR A 83 3.27 -14.07 6.70
C THR A 83 4.20 -13.59 7.81
N SER A 84 4.37 -12.28 7.97
CA SER A 84 5.08 -11.70 9.12
C SER A 84 4.41 -11.91 10.47
N GLY A 85 3.18 -12.41 10.50
CA GLY A 85 2.33 -12.51 11.70
C GLY A 85 1.54 -11.24 11.99
N ARG A 86 1.74 -10.15 11.24
CA ARG A 86 0.92 -8.94 11.33
C ARG A 86 -0.51 -9.19 10.85
N GLU A 87 -1.44 -8.39 11.36
CA GLU A 87 -2.81 -8.33 10.87
C GLU A 87 -3.07 -6.95 10.25
N VAL A 88 -3.69 -6.94 9.08
CA VAL A 88 -4.10 -5.71 8.39
C VAL A 88 -5.61 -5.73 8.17
N THR A 89 -6.24 -4.61 8.51
CA THR A 89 -7.68 -4.38 8.30
C THR A 89 -7.87 -3.30 7.25
N GLY A 90 -8.92 -3.39 6.45
CA GLY A 90 -9.17 -2.44 5.38
C GLY A 90 -10.41 -2.76 4.57
N MET A 91 -10.61 -2.03 3.48
CA MET A 91 -11.74 -2.23 2.56
C MET A 91 -11.40 -3.31 1.55
N GLY A 92 -12.17 -4.39 1.53
CA GLY A 92 -12.13 -5.40 0.47
C GLY A 92 -13.12 -5.09 -0.64
N PHE A 93 -12.68 -5.20 -1.89
CA PHE A 93 -13.54 -5.08 -3.07
C PHE A 93 -13.81 -6.47 -3.63
N GLY A 94 -15.06 -6.95 -3.57
CA GLY A 94 -15.46 -8.24 -4.15
C GLY A 94 -15.51 -8.21 -5.68
N LYS A 95 -15.57 -9.37 -6.33
CA LYS A 95 -15.86 -9.45 -7.78
C LYS A 95 -17.18 -8.73 -8.13
N GLY A 96 -17.22 -8.08 -9.29
CA GLY A 96 -18.40 -7.36 -9.78
C GLY A 96 -18.10 -5.90 -10.11
N VAL A 97 -19.15 -5.09 -10.24
CA VAL A 97 -19.05 -3.67 -10.56
C VAL A 97 -19.12 -2.84 -9.27
N HIS A 98 -18.07 -2.07 -9.00
CA HIS A 98 -18.02 -1.11 -7.88
C HIS A 98 -18.15 0.31 -8.41
N LEU A 99 -19.03 1.10 -7.80
CA LEU A 99 -19.23 2.50 -8.15
C LEU A 99 -18.72 3.40 -7.03
N ILE A 100 -17.67 4.17 -7.31
CA ILE A 100 -17.14 5.20 -6.40
C ILE A 100 -17.76 6.55 -6.76
N VAL A 101 -18.71 7.01 -5.95
CA VAL A 101 -19.46 8.27 -6.15
C VAL A 101 -19.03 9.37 -5.18
N GLY A 102 -19.45 10.61 -5.44
CA GLY A 102 -19.18 11.78 -4.60
C GLY A 102 -18.95 13.07 -5.40
N GLY A 103 -18.93 14.21 -4.71
CA GLY A 103 -18.73 15.54 -5.33
C GLY A 103 -17.36 15.73 -5.99
N GLY A 104 -17.21 16.79 -6.79
CA GLY A 104 -15.93 17.18 -7.38
C GLY A 104 -14.87 17.46 -6.31
N PHE A 105 -13.64 16.94 -6.48
CA PHE A 105 -12.54 17.07 -5.51
C PHE A 105 -12.67 16.27 -4.19
N HIS A 106 -13.58 15.30 -4.10
CA HIS A 106 -13.73 14.41 -2.93
C HIS A 106 -12.87 13.13 -2.97
N GLY A 107 -11.77 13.09 -3.73
CA GLY A 107 -10.81 11.97 -3.68
C GLY A 107 -11.17 10.71 -4.49
N LYS A 108 -12.26 10.70 -5.28
CA LYS A 108 -12.63 9.54 -6.13
C LYS A 108 -11.50 9.06 -7.04
N THR A 109 -10.92 9.98 -7.79
CA THR A 109 -9.78 9.70 -8.69
C THR A 109 -8.54 9.28 -7.90
N THR A 110 -8.37 9.77 -6.68
CA THR A 110 -7.27 9.37 -5.80
C THR A 110 -7.38 7.89 -5.42
N VAL A 111 -8.57 7.42 -5.04
CA VAL A 111 -8.83 6.00 -4.75
C VAL A 111 -8.59 5.14 -6.00
N LEU A 112 -9.15 5.54 -7.15
CA LEU A 112 -8.97 4.79 -8.39
C LEU A 112 -7.50 4.69 -8.82
N LYS A 113 -6.73 5.79 -8.72
CA LYS A 113 -5.30 5.80 -9.04
C LYS A 113 -4.49 4.89 -8.11
N ALA A 114 -4.83 4.85 -6.82
CA ALA A 114 -4.16 3.95 -5.87
C ALA A 114 -4.44 2.48 -6.22
N LEU A 115 -5.68 2.15 -6.60
CA LEU A 115 -6.05 0.80 -7.04
C LEU A 115 -5.33 0.40 -8.34
N GLU A 116 -5.21 1.32 -9.31
CA GLU A 116 -4.55 1.09 -10.59
C GLU A 116 -3.09 0.63 -10.43
N VAL A 117 -2.34 1.26 -9.53
CA VAL A 117 -0.95 0.89 -9.24
C VAL A 117 -0.81 -0.18 -8.15
N GLY A 118 -1.91 -0.64 -7.54
CA GLY A 118 -1.93 -1.65 -6.47
C GLY A 118 -1.49 -3.05 -6.92
N VAL A 119 -1.34 -3.25 -8.24
CA VAL A 119 -0.74 -4.46 -8.81
C VAL A 119 0.76 -4.57 -8.50
N TYR A 120 1.42 -3.45 -8.14
CA TYR A 120 2.83 -3.41 -7.77
C TYR A 120 3.02 -3.30 -6.27
N ASN A 121 4.09 -3.93 -5.76
CA ASN A 121 4.53 -3.68 -4.39
C ASN A 121 5.07 -2.26 -4.26
N LYS A 122 4.81 -1.63 -3.12
CA LYS A 122 5.29 -0.30 -2.77
C LYS A 122 6.38 -0.37 -1.71
N VAL A 123 7.23 0.64 -1.69
CA VAL A 123 8.27 0.77 -0.65
C VAL A 123 7.62 1.11 0.70
N VAL A 124 8.31 0.76 1.78
CA VAL A 124 7.88 1.12 3.13
C VAL A 124 7.71 2.64 3.23
N GLY A 125 6.55 3.08 3.74
CA GLY A 125 6.22 4.50 3.90
C GLY A 125 5.66 5.18 2.65
N ASP A 126 5.36 4.44 1.57
CA ASP A 126 4.76 5.02 0.34
C ASP A 126 3.29 5.44 0.48
N GLY A 127 2.65 5.12 1.61
CA GLY A 127 1.26 5.45 1.90
C GLY A 127 0.39 4.23 2.13
#